data_AF-Q64HT4-F1
#
_entry.id   AF-Q64HT4-F1
#
_cell.length_a   1.000
_cell.length_b   1.000
_cell.length_c   1.000
_cell.angle_alpha   90.00
_cell.angle_beta   90.00
_cell.angle_gamma   90.00
#
_symmetry.space_group_name_H-M   'P 1'
#
loop_
_entity.id
_entity.type
_entity.pdbx_description
1 polymer ?
#
loop_
_entity_poly.entity_id
_entity_poly.type
_entity_poly.pdbx_seq_one_letter_code
_entity_poly.pdbx_strand_id
1 'polypeptide(L)' 'LIPAASFIRQVRSITHALAPPQITRWTAEALVALQEAAEDYLVGLFSDSMLCAIHARRITLMRKDFELARRL' A
#
# COMPACT_ATOMS: atom_id res chain seq x y z
N LEU A 1 -5.28 -2.81 9.58
CA LEU A 1 -6.12 -1.72 9.02
C LEU A 1 -6.92 -2.17 7.80
N ILE A 2 -6.32 -2.99 6.93
CA ILE A 2 -6.97 -3.55 5.75
C ILE A 2 -7.59 -4.92 6.12
N PRO A 3 -8.82 -5.25 5.68
CA PRO A 3 -9.38 -6.58 5.90
C PRO A 3 -8.57 -7.67 5.19
N ALA A 4 -8.08 -8.66 5.94
CA ALA A 4 -7.16 -9.70 5.45
C ALA A 4 -7.72 -10.45 4.23
N ALA A 5 -9.00 -10.83 4.23
CA ALA A 5 -9.60 -11.58 3.11
C ALA A 5 -9.55 -10.80 1.78
N SER A 6 -9.81 -9.50 1.81
CA SER A 6 -9.73 -8.64 0.62
C SER A 6 -8.28 -8.41 0.19
N PHE A 7 -7.36 -8.24 1.14
CA PHE A 7 -5.93 -8.11 0.85
C PHE A 7 -5.37 -9.37 0.17
N ILE A 8 -5.63 -10.55 0.75
CA ILE A 8 -5.17 -11.83 0.21
C ILE A 8 -5.71 -12.06 -1.21
N ARG A 9 -6.98 -11.69 -1.48
CA ARG A 9 -7.54 -11.77 -2.84
C ARG A 9 -6.76 -10.90 -3.83
N GLN A 10 -6.37 -9.69 -3.43
CA GLN A 10 -5.55 -8.81 -4.28
C GLN A 10 -4.13 -9.35 -4.48
N VAL A 11 -3.49 -9.85 -3.43
CA VAL A 11 -2.16 -10.50 -3.52
C VAL A 11 -2.20 -11.64 -4.54
N ARG A 12 -3.22 -12.51 -4.47
CA ARG A 12 -3.40 -13.62 -5.42
C ARG A 12 -3.67 -13.12 -6.83
N SER A 13 -4.51 -12.10 -7.01
CA SER A 13 -4.78 -11.49 -8.31
C SER A 13 -3.49 -10.98 -8.98
N ILE A 14 -2.66 -10.25 -8.23
CA ILE A 14 -1.37 -9.74 -8.70
C ILE A 14 -0.39 -10.89 -8.99
N THR A 15 -0.37 -11.92 -8.13
CA THR A 15 0.46 -13.11 -8.34
C THR A 15 0.13 -13.78 -9.67
N HIS A 16 -1.16 -13.99 -9.97
CA HIS A 16 -1.57 -14.59 -11.23
C HIS A 16 -1.24 -13.73 -12.46
N ALA A 17 -1.17 -12.41 -12.29
CA ALA A 17 -0.84 -11.49 -13.38
C ALA A 17 0.67 -11.38 -13.65
N LEU A 18 1.51 -11.47 -12.60
CA LEU A 18 2.93 -11.12 -12.67
C LEU A 18 3.89 -12.28 -12.41
N ALA A 19 3.50 -13.27 -11.60
CA ALA A 19 4.39 -14.36 -11.24
C ALA A 19 4.43 -15.43 -12.33
N PRO A 20 5.54 -16.19 -12.46
CA PRO A 20 5.59 -17.36 -13.31
C PRO A 20 4.45 -18.35 -13.01
N PRO A 21 3.92 -19.07 -14.01
CA PRO A 21 2.75 -19.94 -13.87
C PRO A 21 2.86 -21.01 -12.77
N GLN A 22 4.08 -21.36 -12.35
CA GLN A 22 4.37 -22.35 -11.32
C GLN A 22 4.10 -21.80 -9.91
N ILE A 23 4.10 -20.48 -9.72
CA ILE A 23 3.89 -19.84 -8.41
C ILE A 23 2.41 -19.56 -8.21
N THR A 24 1.75 -20.41 -7.42
CA THR A 24 0.30 -20.33 -7.16
C THR A 24 -0.05 -20.30 -5.69
N ARG A 25 0.92 -20.50 -4.80
CA ARG A 25 0.71 -20.65 -3.35
C ARG A 25 1.54 -19.64 -2.57
N TRP A 26 0.98 -19.20 -1.46
CA TRP A 26 1.60 -18.33 -0.47
C TRP A 26 1.51 -18.99 0.90
N THR A 27 2.57 -18.90 1.70
CA THR A 27 2.51 -19.28 3.11
C THR A 27 1.69 -18.24 3.90
N ALA A 28 1.18 -18.64 5.06
CA ALA A 28 0.41 -17.72 5.90
C ALA A 28 1.27 -16.55 6.39
N GLU A 29 2.52 -16.84 6.78
CA GLU A 29 3.49 -15.87 7.29
C GLU A 29 3.87 -14.85 6.22
N ALA A 30 4.02 -15.27 4.96
CA ALA A 30 4.33 -14.35 3.86
C ALA A 30 3.18 -13.38 3.58
N LEU A 31 1.93 -13.84 3.69
CA LEU A 31 0.75 -12.98 3.51
C LEU A 31 0.64 -11.95 4.63
N VAL A 32 0.93 -12.35 5.87
CA VAL A 32 0.98 -11.43 7.02
C VAL A 32 2.09 -10.40 6.84
N ALA A 33 3.31 -10.82 6.51
CA ALA A 33 4.43 -9.92 6.30
C ALA A 33 4.17 -8.91 5.17
N LEU A 34 3.56 -9.35 4.06
CA LEU A 34 3.15 -8.45 2.99
C LEU A 34 2.09 -7.44 3.44
N GLN A 35 1.13 -7.89 4.26
CA GLN A 35 0.09 -7.00 4.76
C GLN A 35 0.67 -5.96 5.72
N GLU A 36 1.53 -6.36 6.64
CA GLU A 36 2.21 -5.46 7.57
C GLU A 36 3.04 -4.42 6.82
N ALA A 37 3.86 -4.84 5.86
CA ALA A 37 4.67 -3.94 5.06
C ALA A 37 3.82 -2.96 4.23
N ALA A 38 2.71 -3.43 3.65
CA ALA A 38 1.80 -2.57 2.90
C ALA A 38 1.09 -1.54 3.79
N GLU A 39 0.66 -1.94 4.99
CA GLU A 39 0.03 -1.03 5.94
C GLU A 39 1.02 0.01 6.47
N ASP A 40 2.24 -0.40 6.82
CA ASP A 40 3.31 0.50 7.26
C ASP A 40 3.67 1.53 6.17
N TYR A 41 3.89 1.06 4.94
CA TYR A 41 4.15 1.94 3.80
C TYR A 41 3.02 2.95 3.58
N LEU A 42 1.76 2.51 3.65
CA LEU A 42 0.63 3.41 3.47
C LEU A 42 0.57 4.44 4.59
N VAL A 43 0.74 4.04 5.86
CA VAL A 43 0.77 4.98 7.00
C VAL A 43 1.85 6.03 6.82
N GLY A 44 3.07 5.62 6.45
CA GLY A 44 4.18 6.54 6.16
C GLY A 44 3.83 7.51 5.02
N LEU A 45 3.36 6.98 3.88
CA LEU A 45 2.98 7.80 2.72
C LEU A 45 1.87 8.80 3.06
N PHE A 46 0.87 8.41 3.85
CA PHE A 46 -0.20 9.30 4.30
C PHE A 46 0.33 10.40 5.24
N SER A 47 1.30 10.07 6.11
CA SER A 47 1.99 11.05 6.96
C SER A 47 2.72 12.10 6.13
N ASP A 48 3.54 11.67 5.16
CA ASP A 48 4.30 12.58 4.29
C ASP A 48 3.40 13.42 3.38
N SER A 49 2.33 12.81 2.87
CA SER A 49 1.31 13.51 2.09
C SER A 49 0.58 14.55 2.95
N MET A 50 0.35 14.26 4.24
CA MET A 50 -0.27 15.23 5.15
C MET A 50 0.64 16.43 5.40
N LEU A 51 1.96 16.21 5.55
CA LEU A 51 2.93 17.30 5.63
C LEU A 51 2.91 18.18 4.38
N CYS A 52 2.78 17.59 3.19
CA CYS A 52 2.61 18.34 1.94
C CYS A 52 1.31 19.16 1.92
N ALA A 53 0.20 18.60 2.41
CA ALA A 53 -1.08 19.31 2.50
C ALA A 53 -1.02 20.50 3.46
N ILE A 54 -0.41 20.30 4.64
CA ILE A 54 -0.21 21.34 5.66
C ILE A 54 0.70 22.44 5.13
N HIS A 55 1.79 22.09 4.43
CA HIS A 55 2.68 23.05 3.78
C HIS A 55 1.92 23.96 2.79
N ALA A 56 0.92 23.39 2.10
CA ALA A 56 0.01 24.12 1.21
C ALA A 56 -1.20 24.77 1.92
N ARG A 57 -1.17 24.90 3.25
CA ARG A 57 -2.24 25.46 4.10
C ARG A 57 -3.61 24.78 3.95
N ARG A 58 -3.62 23.47 3.73
CA ARG A 58 -4.84 22.65 3.69
C ARG A 58 -4.81 21.60 4.78
N ILE A 59 -6.00 21.14 5.16
CA ILE A 59 -6.21 20.01 6.08
C ILE A 59 -6.78 18.78 5.35
N THR A 60 -7.28 18.96 4.13
CA THR A 60 -7.80 17.88 3.28
C THR A 60 -6.71 17.42 2.32
N LEU A 61 -6.37 16.14 2.37
CA LEU A 61 -5.45 15.48 1.45
C LEU A 61 -6.01 15.50 0.02
N MET A 62 -5.13 15.78 -0.95
CA MET A 62 -5.44 15.78 -2.36
C MET A 62 -4.44 14.91 -3.12
N ARG A 63 -4.81 14.45 -4.31
CA ARG A 63 -3.95 13.62 -5.17
C ARG A 63 -2.53 14.19 -5.36
N LYS A 64 -2.43 15.52 -5.54
CA LYS A 64 -1.15 16.23 -5.70
C LYS A 64 -0.21 16.09 -4.50
N ASP A 65 -0.74 15.88 -3.29
CA ASP A 65 0.06 15.71 -2.08
C ASP A 65 0.76 14.35 -2.09
N PHE A 66 0.04 13.29 -2.50
CA PHE A 66 0.62 11.96 -2.69
C PHE A 66 1.62 11.92 -3.84
N GLU A 67 1.32 12.62 -4.94
CA GLU A 67 2.25 12.70 -6.07
C GLU A 67 3.54 13.42 -5.69
N LEU A 68 3.47 14.46 -4.85
CA LEU A 68 4.64 15.14 -4.33
C LEU A 68 5.40 14.26 -3.33
N ALA A 69 4.70 13.68 -2.35
CA ALA A 69 5.32 12.81 -1.33
C ALA A 69 6.04 11.61 -1.93
N ARG A 70 5.53 11.03 -3.03
CA ARG A 70 6.19 9.91 -3.74
C ARG A 70 7.39 10.31 -4.59
N ARG A 71 7.57 11.61 -4.86
CA ARG A 71 8.67 12.14 -5.69
C ARG A 71 9.87 12.61 -4.86
N LEU A 72 9.64 12.92 -3.59
CA LEU A 72 10.67 13.31 -2.62
C LEU A 72 11.33 12.05 -2.05
#